data_AF-A0A1H6WS86-F1
#
_entry.id   AF-A0A1H6WS86-F1
#
_cell.length_a   1.000
_cell.length_b   1.000
_cell.length_c   1.000
_cell.angle_alpha   90.00
_cell.angle_beta   90.00
_cell.angle_gamma   90.00
#
_symmetry.space_group_name_H-M   'P 1'
#
loop_
_entity.id
_entity.type
_entity.pdbx_description
1 polymer ?
#
loop_
_entity_poly.entity_id
_entity_poly.type
_entity_poly.pdbx_seq_one_letter_code
_entity_poly.pdbx_strand_id
1 'polypeptide(L)'
;MLFEDFYHSFERRIESFLASGYWLWKLVALSVFLSLFLAFPPYTLLIGHLSEHGMKLDAWVFVQNQSADLFHPKDMDYDVRRENMIFRWVLPALSFITGHNIVLIVLLQSILGVFFIYKIGQWLYAVSKDKIATFLFVLAIANTFVCVWTFADIYGYGDGFAYFFLLTALFSRNPLVTFFALQGAFFTDERAVIAGGYLLLFHIVRNAFDKNDFGLPAMVKNAFSGTSLIVWVAWVIYFAIRFYVQKEYFPNHSYSTLGTPVLFADAHRHGLGSSMWTAFEGMWILMGAAILSLILRQHYLLILALTFGFVILVASGIYVHDIDRALSYGFPFLLLSMYILFQTASLRSIRVILFFTAIVCVSHPMIYYMGYNRVLWLEPFPLKIFMLLDHWKHWNLFN
;
A
#
# COMPACT_ATOMS: atom_id res chain seq x y z
N MET A 1 34.60 10.18 14.65
CA MET A 1 35.17 10.72 13.41
C MET A 1 34.93 9.82 12.19
N LEU A 2 35.53 8.63 12.03
CA LEU A 2 35.34 7.82 10.79
C LEU A 2 33.88 7.61 10.34
N PHE A 3 32.97 7.24 11.25
CA PHE A 3 31.55 7.03 10.90
C PHE A 3 30.78 8.34 10.63
N GLU A 4 31.16 9.43 11.29
CA GLU A 4 30.59 10.76 11.07
C GLU A 4 31.04 11.31 9.72
N ASP A 5 32.33 11.11 9.37
CA ASP A 5 32.90 11.49 8.08
C ASP A 5 32.24 10.71 6.94
N PHE A 6 31.99 9.41 7.15
CA PHE A 6 31.22 8.60 6.20
C PHE A 6 29.81 9.15 6.00
N TYR A 7 29.07 9.43 7.09
CA TYR A 7 27.72 9.98 7.02
C TYR A 7 27.68 11.35 6.31
N HIS A 8 28.60 12.26 6.64
CA HIS A 8 28.68 13.56 5.99
C HIS A 8 29.07 13.47 4.51
N SER A 9 29.99 12.56 4.16
CA SER A 9 30.35 12.31 2.76
C SER A 9 29.16 11.75 1.98
N PHE A 10 28.37 10.86 2.59
CA PHE A 10 27.15 10.32 2.01
C PHE A 10 26.08 11.40 1.81
N GLU A 11 25.83 12.26 2.80
CA GLU A 11 24.91 13.41 2.66
C GLU A 11 25.33 14.33 1.49
N ARG A 12 26.62 14.68 1.37
CA ARG A 12 27.11 15.51 0.26
C ARG A 12 26.88 14.88 -1.11
N ARG A 13 27.03 13.55 -1.23
CA ARG A 13 26.74 12.84 -2.49
C ARG A 13 25.25 12.90 -2.84
N ILE A 14 24.38 12.73 -1.84
CA ILE A 14 22.93 12.92 -2.02
C ILE A 14 22.64 14.35 -2.46
N GLU A 15 23.20 15.36 -1.79
CA GLU A 15 22.99 16.77 -2.15
C GLU A 15 23.39 17.06 -3.60
N SER A 16 24.54 16.54 -4.04
CA SER A 16 25.01 16.66 -5.42
C SER A 16 24.03 16.02 -6.41
N PHE A 17 23.55 14.80 -6.13
CA PHE A 17 22.54 14.13 -6.93
C PHE A 17 21.22 14.93 -7.02
N LEU A 18 20.85 15.60 -5.92
CA LEU A 18 19.61 16.37 -5.78
C LEU A 18 19.73 17.85 -6.18
N ALA A 19 20.88 18.28 -6.70
CA ALA A 19 21.12 19.68 -7.07
C ALA A 19 20.28 20.13 -8.28
N SER A 20 19.92 19.21 -9.20
CA SER A 20 19.19 19.56 -10.42
C SER A 20 17.74 19.98 -10.20
N GLY A 21 17.15 20.74 -11.13
CA GLY A 21 15.72 21.12 -11.08
C GLY A 21 14.75 19.92 -11.15
N TYR A 22 15.15 18.83 -11.82
CA TYR A 22 14.36 17.60 -11.95
C TYR A 22 14.69 16.54 -10.88
N TRP A 23 15.24 16.95 -9.74
CA TRP A 23 15.72 16.04 -8.69
C TRP A 23 14.68 15.02 -8.23
N LEU A 24 13.40 15.42 -8.15
CA LEU A 24 12.34 14.53 -7.68
C LEU A 24 12.07 13.39 -8.67
N TRP A 25 12.06 13.67 -9.97
CA TRP A 25 11.93 12.63 -11.00
C TRP A 25 13.13 11.70 -11.04
N LYS A 26 14.35 12.23 -10.83
CA LYS A 26 15.56 11.41 -10.71
C LYS A 26 15.48 10.47 -9.51
N LEU A 27 15.01 10.99 -8.36
CA LEU A 27 14.80 10.19 -7.17
C LEU A 27 13.75 9.10 -7.40
N VAL A 28 12.60 9.43 -8.01
CA VAL A 28 11.56 8.45 -8.35
C VAL A 28 12.10 7.37 -9.30
N ALA A 29 12.81 7.76 -10.35
CA ALA A 29 13.40 6.81 -11.30
C ALA A 29 14.42 5.89 -10.61
N LEU A 30 15.28 6.44 -9.74
CA LEU A 30 16.22 5.66 -8.94
C LEU A 30 15.50 4.68 -8.00
N SER A 31 14.49 5.16 -7.28
CA SER A 31 13.67 4.36 -6.36
C SER A 31 12.99 3.20 -7.10
N VAL A 32 12.30 3.47 -8.21
CA VAL A 32 11.64 2.45 -9.02
C VAL A 32 12.64 1.45 -9.58
N PHE A 33 13.76 1.92 -10.13
CA PHE A 33 14.83 1.05 -10.61
C PHE A 33 15.34 0.12 -9.51
N LEU A 34 15.64 0.67 -8.33
CA LEU A 34 16.16 -0.10 -7.21
C LEU A 34 15.14 -1.14 -6.73
N SER A 35 13.87 -0.75 -6.61
CA SER A 35 12.80 -1.65 -6.18
C SER A 35 12.59 -2.80 -7.16
N LEU A 36 12.57 -2.55 -8.47
CA LEU A 36 12.48 -3.60 -9.49
C LEU A 36 13.75 -4.47 -9.58
N PHE A 37 14.91 -3.88 -9.30
CA PHE A 37 16.18 -4.59 -9.28
C PHE A 37 16.27 -5.55 -8.09
N LEU A 38 15.75 -5.15 -6.92
CA LEU A 38 15.77 -5.94 -5.69
C LEU A 38 14.58 -6.90 -5.54
N ALA A 39 13.48 -6.63 -6.22
CA ALA A 39 12.26 -7.43 -6.18
C ALA A 39 11.63 -7.49 -7.58
N PHE A 40 12.13 -8.39 -8.43
CA PHE A 40 11.73 -8.42 -9.83
C PHE A 40 10.32 -9.01 -9.98
N PRO A 41 9.38 -8.34 -10.67
CA PRO A 41 8.02 -8.86 -10.83
C PRO A 41 7.99 -10.23 -11.53
N PRO A 42 7.09 -11.14 -11.15
CA PRO A 42 7.04 -12.49 -11.70
C PRO A 42 6.34 -12.55 -13.08
N TYR A 43 6.75 -11.72 -14.04
CA TYR A 43 6.12 -11.61 -15.37
C TYR A 43 6.08 -12.93 -16.17
N THR A 44 6.88 -13.93 -15.81
CA THR A 44 6.80 -15.29 -16.38
C THR A 44 5.42 -15.91 -16.19
N LEU A 45 4.76 -15.67 -15.05
CA LEU A 45 3.40 -16.15 -14.78
C LEU A 45 2.36 -15.44 -15.65
N LEU A 46 2.55 -14.13 -15.90
CA LEU A 46 1.68 -13.37 -16.80
C LEU A 46 1.82 -13.88 -18.24
N ILE A 47 3.04 -14.13 -18.71
CA ILE A 47 3.30 -14.72 -20.03
C ILE A 47 2.67 -16.12 -20.12
N GLY A 48 2.79 -16.93 -19.08
CA GLY A 48 2.11 -18.23 -18.98
C GLY A 48 0.59 -18.11 -19.12
N HIS A 49 -0.04 -17.15 -18.44
CA HIS A 49 -1.48 -16.92 -18.54
C HIS A 49 -1.95 -16.52 -19.94
N LEU A 50 -1.13 -15.76 -20.66
CA LEU A 50 -1.42 -15.34 -22.03
C LEU A 50 -1.20 -16.45 -23.07
N SER A 51 -0.51 -17.53 -22.70
CA SER A 51 -0.29 -18.68 -23.59
C SER A 51 -1.48 -19.65 -23.55
N GLU A 52 -1.85 -20.22 -24.70
CA GLU A 52 -3.03 -21.10 -24.83
C GLU A 52 -3.00 -22.33 -23.91
N HIS A 53 -1.81 -22.82 -23.58
CA HIS A 53 -1.58 -24.03 -22.77
C HIS A 53 -1.01 -23.73 -21.38
N GLY A 54 -0.87 -22.45 -21.00
CA GLY A 54 -0.25 -22.07 -19.73
C GLY A 54 -1.23 -22.00 -18.57
N MET A 55 -0.69 -21.73 -17.37
CA MET A 55 -1.49 -21.60 -16.15
C MET A 55 -2.44 -20.40 -16.25
N LYS A 56 -3.73 -20.63 -16.01
CA LYS A 56 -4.71 -19.54 -15.95
C LYS A 56 -4.68 -18.85 -14.60
N LEU A 57 -4.58 -17.52 -14.61
CA LEU A 57 -4.70 -16.70 -13.40
C LEU A 57 -6.19 -16.47 -13.13
N ASP A 58 -6.73 -17.19 -12.16
CA ASP A 58 -8.18 -17.26 -11.89
C ASP A 58 -8.84 -15.88 -11.65
N ALA A 59 -8.13 -14.96 -10.99
CA ALA A 59 -8.66 -13.62 -10.73
C ALA A 59 -8.84 -12.79 -12.03
N TRP A 60 -7.97 -12.92 -13.02
CA TRP A 60 -8.15 -12.27 -14.32
C TRP A 60 -9.33 -12.84 -15.09
N VAL A 61 -9.53 -14.16 -15.03
CA VAL A 61 -10.70 -14.81 -15.65
C VAL A 61 -11.99 -14.27 -15.03
N PHE A 62 -12.04 -14.15 -13.69
CA PHE A 62 -13.18 -13.54 -13.01
C PHE A 62 -13.41 -12.08 -13.40
N VAL A 63 -12.34 -11.26 -13.42
CA VAL A 63 -12.41 -9.85 -13.84
C VAL A 63 -12.94 -9.71 -15.27
N GLN A 64 -12.52 -10.60 -16.19
CA GLN A 64 -13.02 -10.61 -17.56
C GLN A 64 -14.49 -11.01 -17.64
N ASN A 65 -14.90 -12.08 -16.95
CA ASN A 65 -16.30 -12.51 -16.90
C ASN A 65 -17.20 -11.41 -16.32
N GLN A 66 -16.77 -10.77 -15.24
CA GLN A 66 -17.51 -9.68 -14.62
C GLN A 66 -17.52 -8.41 -15.47
N SER A 67 -16.51 -8.18 -16.30
CA SER A 67 -16.52 -7.03 -17.21
C SER A 67 -17.54 -7.15 -18.35
N ALA A 68 -18.02 -8.36 -18.65
CA ALA A 68 -19.09 -8.59 -19.62
C ALA A 68 -20.49 -8.36 -19.04
N ASP A 69 -20.71 -8.74 -17.78
CA ASP A 69 -21.91 -8.41 -17.01
C ASP A 69 -21.53 -8.17 -15.54
N LEU A 70 -21.63 -6.90 -15.12
CA LEU A 70 -21.26 -6.48 -13.76
C LEU A 70 -22.20 -7.06 -12.69
N PHE A 71 -23.47 -7.28 -13.04
CA PHE A 71 -24.52 -7.66 -12.09
C PHE A 71 -24.86 -9.15 -12.14
N HIS A 72 -24.53 -9.85 -13.24
CA HIS A 72 -24.71 -11.30 -13.39
C HIS A 72 -23.47 -11.96 -14.02
N PRO A 73 -22.29 -11.90 -13.36
CA PRO A 73 -21.10 -12.53 -13.89
C PRO A 73 -21.32 -14.05 -14.04
N LYS A 74 -20.90 -14.60 -15.18
CA LYS A 74 -20.92 -16.05 -15.42
C LYS A 74 -19.82 -16.75 -14.60
N ASP A 75 -20.04 -18.03 -14.30
CA ASP A 75 -19.07 -18.91 -13.62
C ASP A 75 -18.68 -18.47 -12.20
N MET A 76 -19.64 -17.98 -11.43
CA MET A 76 -19.47 -17.68 -9.99
C MET A 76 -19.30 -18.93 -9.11
N ASP A 77 -19.68 -20.12 -9.60
CA ASP A 77 -19.79 -21.37 -8.82
C ASP A 77 -18.43 -21.98 -8.39
N TYR A 78 -17.31 -21.31 -8.70
CA TYR A 78 -15.98 -21.81 -8.39
C TYR A 78 -15.34 -21.05 -7.21
N ASP A 79 -15.31 -21.75 -6.07
CA ASP A 79 -14.43 -21.50 -4.93
C ASP A 79 -14.74 -20.26 -4.06
N VAL A 80 -14.62 -20.43 -2.75
CA VAL A 80 -15.06 -19.53 -1.65
C VAL A 80 -14.46 -18.11 -1.73
N ARG A 81 -13.44 -17.90 -2.57
CA ARG A 81 -12.76 -16.61 -2.74
C ARG A 81 -13.45 -15.64 -3.70
N ARG A 82 -14.24 -16.11 -4.66
CA ARG A 82 -14.76 -15.27 -5.77
C ARG A 82 -15.96 -14.41 -5.35
N GLU A 83 -16.68 -14.82 -4.32
CA GLU A 83 -17.84 -14.11 -3.77
C GLU A 83 -17.49 -12.68 -3.32
N ASN A 84 -16.32 -12.50 -2.69
CA ASN A 84 -15.85 -11.20 -2.21
C ASN A 84 -15.40 -10.25 -3.33
N MET A 85 -15.14 -10.78 -4.54
CA MET A 85 -14.69 -9.98 -5.67
C MET A 85 -15.86 -9.34 -6.45
N ILE A 86 -17.11 -9.77 -6.22
CA ILE A 86 -18.30 -9.28 -6.94
C ILE A 86 -18.50 -7.75 -6.78
N PHE A 87 -18.08 -7.17 -5.66
CA PHE A 87 -18.17 -5.72 -5.46
C PHE A 87 -16.93 -4.95 -5.89
N ARG A 88 -15.94 -5.61 -6.50
CA ARG A 88 -14.70 -4.99 -6.96
C ARG A 88 -14.81 -4.59 -8.42
N TRP A 89 -15.47 -3.46 -8.68
CA TRP A 89 -15.82 -3.02 -10.03
C TRP A 89 -14.74 -2.28 -10.79
N VAL A 90 -13.67 -1.82 -10.14
CA VAL A 90 -12.62 -1.03 -10.84
C VAL A 90 -11.90 -1.86 -11.90
N LEU A 91 -11.42 -3.06 -11.56
CA LEU A 91 -10.72 -3.91 -12.52
C LEU A 91 -11.64 -4.40 -13.67
N PRO A 92 -12.89 -4.86 -13.41
CA PRO A 92 -13.85 -5.15 -14.47
C PRO A 92 -14.11 -3.95 -15.38
N ALA A 93 -14.27 -2.74 -14.83
CA ALA A 93 -14.46 -1.54 -15.65
C ALA A 93 -13.23 -1.24 -16.52
N LEU A 94 -12.02 -1.37 -15.98
CA LEU A 94 -10.78 -1.23 -16.76
C LEU A 94 -10.64 -2.32 -17.83
N SER A 95 -10.99 -3.56 -17.51
CA SER A 95 -11.06 -4.68 -18.46
C SER A 95 -12.00 -4.36 -19.61
N PHE A 96 -13.21 -3.88 -19.33
CA PHE A 96 -14.17 -3.47 -20.35
C PHE A 96 -13.61 -2.34 -21.25
N ILE A 97 -13.08 -1.27 -20.64
CA ILE A 97 -12.56 -0.09 -21.38
C ILE A 97 -11.36 -0.44 -22.25
N THR A 98 -10.51 -1.36 -21.80
CA THR A 98 -9.29 -1.77 -22.52
C THR A 98 -9.51 -2.88 -23.54
N GLY A 99 -10.76 -3.34 -23.72
CA GLY A 99 -11.06 -4.49 -24.58
C GLY A 99 -10.43 -5.79 -24.06
N HIS A 100 -10.45 -5.98 -22.74
CA HIS A 100 -9.89 -7.11 -21.99
C HIS A 100 -8.35 -7.25 -22.08
N ASN A 101 -7.64 -6.18 -22.41
CA ASN A 101 -6.18 -6.20 -22.53
C ASN A 101 -5.50 -6.11 -21.15
N ILE A 102 -5.17 -7.27 -20.58
CA ILE A 102 -4.52 -7.39 -19.26
C ILE A 102 -3.18 -6.63 -19.22
N VAL A 103 -2.37 -6.70 -20.29
CA VAL A 103 -1.05 -6.04 -20.34
C VAL A 103 -1.20 -4.53 -20.18
N LEU A 104 -2.22 -3.94 -20.81
CA LEU A 104 -2.49 -2.51 -20.69
C LEU A 104 -2.90 -2.13 -19.25
N ILE A 105 -3.68 -2.97 -18.57
CA ILE A 105 -4.10 -2.73 -17.18
C ILE A 105 -2.89 -2.82 -16.23
N VAL A 106 -2.02 -3.82 -16.39
CA VAL A 106 -0.79 -3.97 -15.60
C VAL A 106 0.18 -2.81 -15.86
N LEU A 107 0.28 -2.34 -17.10
CA LEU A 107 1.08 -1.16 -17.45
C LEU A 107 0.52 0.10 -16.77
N LEU A 108 -0.81 0.29 -16.81
CA LEU A 108 -1.46 1.40 -16.12
C LEU A 108 -1.22 1.35 -14.60
N GLN A 109 -1.34 0.18 -13.98
CA GLN A 109 -1.02 -0.03 -12.56
C GLN A 109 0.42 0.37 -12.25
N SER A 110 1.38 -0.03 -13.09
CA SER A 110 2.79 0.33 -12.93
C SER A 110 3.02 1.84 -13.05
N ILE A 111 2.37 2.50 -14.02
CA ILE A 111 2.41 3.96 -14.17
C ILE A 111 1.86 4.64 -12.92
N LEU A 112 0.74 4.16 -12.37
CA LEU A 112 0.19 4.68 -11.11
C LEU A 112 1.14 4.44 -9.93
N GLY A 113 1.87 3.32 -9.90
CA GLY A 113 2.94 3.08 -8.92
C GLY A 113 4.05 4.13 -8.97
N VAL A 114 4.51 4.50 -10.18
CA VAL A 114 5.48 5.60 -10.37
C VAL A 114 4.91 6.92 -9.83
N PHE A 115 3.66 7.24 -10.18
CA PHE A 115 3.02 8.47 -9.70
C PHE A 115 2.73 8.45 -8.19
N PHE A 116 2.46 7.29 -7.61
CA PHE A 116 2.28 7.10 -6.17
C PHE A 116 3.55 7.55 -5.43
N ILE A 117 4.71 7.02 -5.83
CA ILE A 117 6.01 7.39 -5.27
C ILE A 117 6.30 8.88 -5.48
N TYR A 118 6.04 9.40 -6.68
CA TYR A 118 6.22 10.83 -6.99
C TYR A 118 5.37 11.74 -6.09
N LYS A 119 4.09 11.41 -5.90
CA LYS A 119 3.16 12.19 -5.08
C LYS A 119 3.56 12.18 -3.61
N ILE A 120 4.03 11.04 -3.09
CA ILE A 120 4.59 10.94 -1.75
C ILE A 120 5.82 11.85 -1.61
N GLY A 121 6.77 11.79 -2.54
CA GLY A 121 7.96 12.63 -2.51
C GLY A 121 7.63 14.13 -2.63
N GLN A 122 6.67 14.49 -3.50
CA GLN A 122 6.17 15.86 -3.63
C GLN A 122 5.56 16.36 -2.32
N TRP A 123 4.68 15.57 -1.70
CA TRP A 123 4.05 15.93 -0.43
C TRP A 123 5.09 16.06 0.68
N LEU A 124 6.02 15.10 0.78
CA LEU A 124 7.03 15.11 1.83
C LEU A 124 7.98 16.29 1.72
N TYR A 125 8.39 16.67 0.51
CA TYR A 125 9.18 17.88 0.30
C TYR A 125 8.38 19.13 0.62
N ALA A 126 7.08 19.16 0.31
CA ALA A 126 6.23 20.29 0.64
C ALA A 126 6.13 20.51 2.16
N VAL A 127 6.10 19.43 2.96
CA VAL A 127 6.06 19.45 4.43
C VAL A 127 7.43 19.76 5.03
N SER A 128 8.48 19.05 4.61
CA SER A 128 9.81 19.11 5.22
C SER A 128 10.66 20.29 4.77
N LYS A 129 10.44 20.76 3.54
CA LYS A 129 11.37 21.63 2.78
C LYS A 129 12.80 21.09 2.69
N ASP A 130 13.00 19.79 2.97
CA ASP A 130 14.31 19.15 3.03
C ASP A 130 14.43 18.05 1.98
N LYS A 131 15.38 18.22 1.07
CA LYS A 131 15.60 17.27 -0.04
C LYS A 131 16.19 15.94 0.46
N ILE A 132 17.05 15.95 1.47
CA ILE A 132 17.71 14.74 1.98
C ILE A 132 16.71 13.86 2.73
N ALA A 133 15.93 14.43 3.64
CA ALA A 133 14.87 13.69 4.33
C ALA A 133 13.84 13.14 3.31
N THR A 134 13.50 13.93 2.29
CA THR A 134 12.64 13.45 1.21
C THR A 134 13.26 12.27 0.46
N PHE A 135 14.53 12.36 0.10
CA PHE A 135 15.25 11.29 -0.58
C PHE A 135 15.28 10.00 0.24
N LEU A 136 15.68 10.07 1.51
CA LEU A 136 15.79 8.89 2.36
C LEU A 136 14.43 8.21 2.59
N PHE A 137 13.37 8.99 2.84
CA PHE A 137 12.04 8.41 3.00
C PHE A 137 11.48 7.80 1.72
N VAL A 138 11.61 8.49 0.58
CA VAL A 138 11.13 7.99 -0.72
C VAL A 138 11.89 6.73 -1.13
N LEU A 139 13.20 6.69 -0.87
CA LEU A 139 14.00 5.49 -1.09
C LEU A 139 13.54 4.34 -0.19
N ALA A 140 13.26 4.61 1.09
CA ALA A 140 12.76 3.60 2.01
C ALA A 140 11.38 3.06 1.58
N ILE A 141 10.39 3.94 1.35
CA ILE A 141 9.00 3.53 1.08
C ILE A 141 8.85 2.86 -0.28
N ALA A 142 9.66 3.25 -1.28
CA ALA A 142 9.62 2.58 -2.58
C ALA A 142 9.98 1.09 -2.49
N ASN A 143 10.84 0.73 -1.53
CA ASN A 143 11.30 -0.64 -1.32
C ASN A 143 10.46 -1.44 -0.30
N THR A 144 9.36 -0.89 0.22
CA THR A 144 8.42 -1.68 1.03
C THR A 144 7.35 -2.35 0.16
N PHE A 145 6.64 -3.32 0.74
CA PHE A 145 5.61 -4.10 0.05
C PHE A 145 4.60 -3.22 -0.69
N VAL A 146 4.05 -2.18 -0.04
CA VAL A 146 3.01 -1.32 -0.64
C VAL A 146 3.41 -0.72 -2.00
N CYS A 147 4.68 -0.32 -2.16
CA CYS A 147 5.16 0.25 -3.41
C CYS A 147 5.56 -0.83 -4.41
N VAL A 148 6.31 -1.86 -3.98
CA VAL A 148 6.73 -2.95 -4.86
C VAL A 148 5.53 -3.70 -5.45
N TRP A 149 4.48 -3.88 -4.66
CA TRP A 149 3.26 -4.60 -5.07
C TRP A 149 2.54 -3.93 -6.25
N THR A 150 2.67 -2.61 -6.44
CA THR A 150 2.12 -1.92 -7.61
C THR A 150 2.73 -2.41 -8.94
N PHE A 151 3.94 -2.96 -8.89
CA PHE A 151 4.62 -3.54 -10.05
C PHE A 151 4.53 -5.08 -10.07
N ALA A 152 4.50 -5.71 -8.90
CA ALA A 152 4.51 -7.16 -8.74
C ALA A 152 3.12 -7.82 -8.80
N ASP A 153 2.04 -7.09 -8.56
CA ASP A 153 0.67 -7.62 -8.68
C ASP A 153 0.32 -7.87 -10.14
N ILE A 154 0.58 -9.10 -10.58
CA ILE A 154 0.18 -9.65 -11.86
C ILE A 154 -1.05 -10.55 -11.76
N TYR A 155 -1.54 -10.81 -10.54
CA TYR A 155 -2.64 -11.74 -10.30
C TYR A 155 -4.01 -11.11 -10.57
N GLY A 156 -4.07 -9.78 -10.69
CA GLY A 156 -5.31 -9.07 -10.97
C GLY A 156 -6.10 -8.77 -9.70
N TYR A 157 -5.41 -8.47 -8.60
CA TYR A 157 -6.06 -8.03 -7.38
C TYR A 157 -6.36 -6.53 -7.36
N GLY A 158 -5.49 -5.73 -7.98
CA GLY A 158 -5.71 -4.30 -8.20
C GLY A 158 -5.35 -3.42 -7.02
N ASP A 159 -4.63 -3.93 -6.02
CA ASP A 159 -4.28 -3.15 -4.82
C ASP A 159 -3.52 -1.86 -5.18
N GLY A 160 -2.70 -1.88 -6.23
CA GLY A 160 -1.98 -0.69 -6.68
C GLY A 160 -2.92 0.47 -7.09
N PHE A 161 -4.07 0.16 -7.69
CA PHE A 161 -5.11 1.16 -7.98
C PHE A 161 -5.72 1.68 -6.69
N ALA A 162 -6.07 0.79 -5.76
CA ALA A 162 -6.65 1.17 -4.47
C ALA A 162 -5.71 2.07 -3.66
N TYR A 163 -4.41 1.73 -3.59
CA TYR A 163 -3.39 2.55 -2.93
C TYR A 163 -3.29 3.94 -3.56
N PHE A 164 -3.24 4.01 -4.90
CA PHE A 164 -3.17 5.30 -5.59
C PHE A 164 -4.42 6.17 -5.37
N PHE A 165 -5.60 5.57 -5.40
CA PHE A 165 -6.84 6.28 -5.10
C PHE A 165 -6.90 6.77 -3.64
N LEU A 166 -6.49 5.94 -2.67
CA LEU A 166 -6.39 6.37 -1.27
C LEU A 166 -5.39 7.51 -1.09
N LEU A 167 -4.23 7.44 -1.75
CA LEU A 167 -3.23 8.51 -1.71
C LEU A 167 -3.77 9.81 -2.32
N THR A 168 -4.49 9.70 -3.44
CA THR A 168 -5.12 10.84 -4.10
C THR A 168 -6.18 11.48 -3.20
N ALA A 169 -7.00 10.66 -2.54
CA ALA A 169 -7.98 11.13 -1.57
C ALA A 169 -7.32 11.83 -0.37
N LEU A 170 -6.21 11.29 0.13
CA LEU A 170 -5.43 11.81 1.25
C LEU A 170 -4.81 13.20 0.98
N PHE A 171 -4.29 13.41 -0.23
CA PHE A 171 -3.59 14.66 -0.58
C PHE A 171 -4.47 15.70 -1.28
N SER A 172 -5.63 15.30 -1.79
CA SER A 172 -6.55 16.22 -2.45
C SER A 172 -7.17 17.22 -1.46
N ARG A 173 -7.24 18.48 -1.88
CA ARG A 173 -8.04 19.52 -1.21
C ARG A 173 -9.44 19.68 -1.81
N ASN A 174 -9.67 19.08 -2.98
CA ASN A 174 -10.95 19.14 -3.67
C ASN A 174 -11.87 18.02 -3.16
N PRO A 175 -13.02 18.35 -2.52
CA PRO A 175 -13.96 17.38 -1.99
C PRO A 175 -14.45 16.36 -3.02
N LEU A 176 -14.66 16.77 -4.27
CA LEU A 176 -15.14 15.88 -5.33
C LEU A 176 -14.07 14.86 -5.70
N VAL A 177 -12.81 15.30 -5.84
CA VAL A 177 -11.68 14.40 -6.12
C VAL A 177 -11.50 13.41 -4.97
N THR A 178 -11.59 13.88 -3.72
CA THR A 178 -11.52 12.99 -2.54
C THR A 178 -12.67 11.98 -2.56
N PHE A 179 -13.90 12.41 -2.82
CA PHE A 179 -15.06 11.53 -2.89
C PHE A 179 -14.91 10.45 -3.96
N PHE A 180 -14.64 10.83 -5.21
CA PHE A 180 -14.52 9.88 -6.32
C PHE A 180 -13.30 8.96 -6.18
N ALA A 181 -12.18 9.47 -5.64
CA ALA A 181 -11.03 8.62 -5.34
C ALA A 181 -11.36 7.60 -4.25
N LEU A 182 -12.07 7.98 -3.18
CA LEU A 182 -12.52 7.02 -2.18
C LEU A 182 -13.47 5.97 -2.76
N GLN A 183 -14.43 6.35 -3.61
CA GLN A 183 -15.27 5.38 -4.31
C GLN A 183 -14.42 4.42 -5.16
N GLY A 184 -13.48 4.94 -5.95
CA GLY A 184 -12.56 4.12 -6.73
C GLY A 184 -11.78 3.13 -5.85
N ALA A 185 -11.26 3.58 -4.72
CA ALA A 185 -10.56 2.69 -3.79
C ALA A 185 -11.49 1.61 -3.20
N PHE A 186 -12.67 2.00 -2.71
CA PHE A 186 -13.62 1.10 -2.05
C PHE A 186 -14.21 0.05 -2.99
N PHE A 187 -14.40 0.40 -4.27
CA PHE A 187 -14.81 -0.54 -5.34
C PHE A 187 -13.61 -1.24 -6.01
N THR A 188 -12.39 -1.05 -5.51
CA THR A 188 -11.25 -1.90 -5.91
C THR A 188 -11.05 -3.02 -4.90
N ASP A 189 -11.10 -2.69 -3.61
CA ASP A 189 -10.88 -3.66 -2.54
C ASP A 189 -11.59 -3.21 -1.25
N GLU A 190 -12.24 -4.14 -0.55
CA GLU A 190 -12.96 -3.85 0.70
C GLU A 190 -12.05 -3.37 1.84
N ARG A 191 -10.75 -3.73 1.82
CA ARG A 191 -9.78 -3.26 2.82
C ARG A 191 -9.52 -1.77 2.67
N ALA A 192 -9.72 -1.21 1.47
CA ALA A 192 -9.68 0.23 1.26
C ALA A 192 -10.80 0.95 2.02
N VAL A 193 -11.96 0.30 2.23
CA VAL A 193 -13.08 0.86 3.02
C VAL A 193 -12.63 1.09 4.45
N ILE A 194 -11.96 0.11 5.05
CA ILE A 194 -11.35 0.22 6.38
C ILE A 194 -10.26 1.30 6.36
N ALA A 195 -9.45 1.35 5.30
CA ALA A 195 -8.41 2.36 5.14
C ALA A 195 -8.92 3.81 5.09
N GLY A 196 -10.20 4.03 4.72
CA GLY A 196 -10.87 5.32 4.87
C GLY A 196 -10.81 5.85 6.31
N GLY A 197 -10.81 4.97 7.32
CA GLY A 197 -10.64 5.34 8.72
C GLY A 197 -9.24 5.89 9.02
N TYR A 198 -8.21 5.39 8.35
CA TYR A 198 -6.84 5.90 8.50
C TYR A 198 -6.68 7.28 7.84
N LEU A 199 -7.41 7.56 6.77
CA LEU A 199 -7.51 8.91 6.18
C LEU A 199 -8.19 9.89 7.16
N LEU A 200 -9.23 9.46 7.86
CA LEU A 200 -9.83 10.26 8.95
C LEU A 200 -8.81 10.57 10.04
N LEU A 201 -8.08 9.55 10.53
CA LEU A 201 -7.01 9.74 11.51
C LEU A 201 -5.94 10.70 11.01
N PHE A 202 -5.56 10.61 9.73
CA PHE A 202 -4.61 11.53 9.12
C PHE A 202 -5.08 12.99 9.21
N HIS A 203 -6.32 13.25 8.84
CA HIS A 203 -6.90 14.60 8.92
C HIS A 203 -7.03 15.10 10.37
N ILE A 204 -7.41 14.23 11.30
CA ILE A 204 -7.51 14.56 12.73
C ILE A 204 -6.14 14.99 13.28
N VAL A 205 -5.09 14.19 13.04
CA VAL A 205 -3.72 14.48 13.50
C VAL A 205 -3.22 15.78 12.88
N ARG A 206 -3.36 15.93 11.56
CA ARG A 206 -2.92 17.14 10.86
C ARG A 206 -3.58 18.39 11.43
N ASN A 207 -4.91 18.37 11.58
CA ASN A 207 -5.66 19.50 12.13
C ASN A 207 -5.33 19.78 13.59
N ALA A 208 -5.01 18.75 14.38
CA ALA A 208 -4.60 18.92 15.78
C ALA A 208 -3.28 19.69 15.88
N PHE A 209 -2.30 19.37 15.04
CA PHE A 209 -1.05 20.13 14.95
C PHE A 209 -1.26 21.54 14.36
N ASP A 210 -2.02 21.67 13.27
CA ASP A 210 -2.24 22.96 12.60
C ASP A 210 -2.94 23.98 13.52
N LYS A 211 -3.85 23.52 14.39
CA LYS A 211 -4.58 24.37 15.35
C LYS A 211 -3.97 24.37 16.75
N ASN A 212 -2.94 23.57 16.99
CA ASN A 212 -2.35 23.30 18.30
C ASN A 212 -3.39 22.92 19.36
N ASP A 213 -4.39 22.13 18.97
CA ASP A 213 -5.49 21.68 19.84
C ASP A 213 -5.60 20.16 19.80
N PHE A 214 -5.15 19.54 20.89
CA PHE A 214 -5.09 18.10 21.09
C PHE A 214 -6.20 17.58 22.01
N GLY A 215 -7.18 18.42 22.35
CA GLY A 215 -8.30 18.03 23.22
C GLY A 215 -9.27 17.06 22.54
N LEU A 216 -9.88 16.17 23.31
CA LEU A 216 -10.87 15.21 22.81
C LEU A 216 -12.02 15.89 22.03
N PRO A 217 -12.63 17.00 22.49
CA PRO A 217 -13.71 17.67 21.75
C PRO A 217 -13.24 18.19 20.38
N ALA A 218 -12.01 18.70 20.29
CA ALA A 218 -11.44 19.20 19.06
C ALA A 218 -11.14 18.06 18.07
N MET A 219 -10.59 16.94 18.57
CA MET A 219 -10.37 15.75 17.76
C MET A 219 -11.67 15.19 17.20
N VAL A 220 -12.73 15.08 18.02
CA VAL A 220 -14.06 14.66 17.58
C VAL A 220 -14.62 15.63 16.54
N LYS A 221 -14.54 16.94 16.78
CA LYS A 221 -14.96 17.95 15.79
C LYS A 221 -14.20 17.82 14.46
N ASN A 222 -12.89 17.60 14.50
CA ASN A 222 -12.05 17.42 13.32
C ASN A 222 -12.38 16.10 12.57
N ALA A 223 -12.91 15.08 13.25
CA ALA A 223 -13.35 13.83 12.64
C ALA A 223 -14.63 13.98 11.79
N PHE A 224 -15.45 14.99 12.08
CA PHE A 224 -16.75 15.22 11.41
C PHE A 224 -16.81 16.54 10.63
N SER A 225 -15.68 17.20 10.38
CA SER A 225 -15.64 18.49 9.66
C SER A 225 -14.64 18.50 8.51
N GLY A 226 -14.83 19.44 7.58
CA GLY A 226 -13.92 19.66 6.44
C GLY A 226 -13.79 18.43 5.54
N THR A 227 -12.56 18.05 5.20
CA THR A 227 -12.26 16.89 4.35
C THR A 227 -12.66 15.56 4.99
N SER A 228 -12.69 15.48 6.33
CA SER A 228 -13.14 14.29 7.05
C SER A 228 -14.60 13.95 6.79
N LEU A 229 -15.47 14.96 6.63
CA LEU A 229 -16.89 14.77 6.31
C LEU A 229 -17.07 14.03 4.98
N ILE A 230 -16.19 14.27 4.01
CA ILE A 230 -16.24 13.61 2.70
C ILE A 230 -15.98 12.11 2.81
N VAL A 231 -15.14 11.68 3.76
CA VAL A 231 -14.91 10.25 4.01
C VAL A 231 -16.19 9.58 4.50
N TRP A 232 -16.91 10.22 5.43
CA TRP A 232 -18.19 9.72 5.92
C TRP A 232 -19.24 9.61 4.81
N VAL A 233 -19.37 10.66 3.99
CA VAL A 233 -20.27 10.65 2.84
C VAL A 233 -19.89 9.53 1.87
N ALA A 234 -18.60 9.34 1.60
CA ALA A 234 -18.12 8.27 0.74
C ALA A 234 -18.49 6.88 1.28
N TRP A 235 -18.36 6.64 2.59
CA TRP A 235 -18.81 5.40 3.22
C TRP A 235 -20.30 5.19 3.08
N VAL A 236 -21.13 6.20 3.39
CA VAL A 236 -22.59 6.09 3.30
C VAL A 236 -23.01 5.70 1.89
N ILE A 237 -22.45 6.37 0.87
CA ILE A 237 -22.77 6.06 -0.53
C ILE A 237 -22.30 4.66 -0.93
N TYR A 238 -21.06 4.27 -0.58
CA TYR A 238 -20.53 2.94 -0.88
C TYR A 238 -21.41 1.84 -0.27
N PHE A 239 -21.74 1.95 1.01
CA PHE A 239 -22.59 0.96 1.68
C PHE A 239 -24.01 0.96 1.10
N ALA A 240 -24.59 2.12 0.78
CA ALA A 240 -25.90 2.19 0.14
C ALA A 240 -25.92 1.46 -1.21
N ILE A 241 -24.91 1.69 -2.06
CA ILE A 241 -24.78 0.98 -3.35
C ILE A 241 -24.59 -0.52 -3.10
N ARG A 242 -23.68 -0.90 -2.21
CA ARG A 242 -23.39 -2.31 -1.92
C ARG A 242 -24.62 -3.06 -1.41
N PHE A 243 -25.36 -2.47 -0.46
CA PHE A 243 -26.60 -3.06 0.06
C PHE A 243 -27.69 -3.16 -1.00
N TYR A 244 -27.86 -2.12 -1.82
CA TYR A 244 -28.83 -2.14 -2.92
C TYR A 244 -28.51 -3.26 -3.91
N VAL A 245 -27.25 -3.33 -4.36
CA VAL A 245 -26.81 -4.35 -5.34
C VAL A 245 -26.93 -5.75 -4.76
N GLN A 246 -26.52 -5.94 -3.51
CA GLN A 246 -26.63 -7.24 -2.84
C GLN A 246 -28.08 -7.70 -2.78
N LYS A 247 -29.00 -6.81 -2.39
CA LYS A 247 -30.42 -7.14 -2.26
C LYS A 247 -31.08 -7.44 -3.60
N GLU A 248 -30.77 -6.65 -4.63
CA GLU A 248 -31.45 -6.72 -5.93
C GLU A 248 -30.89 -7.83 -6.83
N TYR A 249 -29.55 -7.94 -6.91
CA TYR A 249 -28.89 -8.81 -7.88
C TYR A 249 -28.29 -10.08 -7.24
N PHE A 250 -28.03 -10.07 -5.92
CA PHE A 250 -27.41 -11.20 -5.21
C PHE A 250 -28.18 -11.61 -3.94
N PRO A 251 -29.52 -11.74 -3.95
CA PRO A 251 -30.33 -11.94 -2.74
C PRO A 251 -30.04 -13.25 -1.99
N ASN A 252 -29.60 -14.29 -2.71
CA ASN A 252 -29.31 -15.61 -2.14
C ASN A 252 -27.84 -15.79 -1.76
N HIS A 253 -27.02 -14.75 -1.91
CA HIS A 253 -25.59 -14.82 -1.64
C HIS A 253 -25.33 -14.55 -0.16
N SER A 254 -25.03 -15.60 0.62
CA SER A 254 -24.75 -15.45 2.04
C SER A 254 -23.31 -15.01 2.25
N TYR A 255 -23.11 -13.72 2.50
CA TYR A 255 -21.83 -13.23 2.99
C TYR A 255 -21.59 -13.76 4.40
N SER A 256 -20.77 -14.80 4.52
CA SER A 256 -20.08 -15.08 5.76
C SER A 256 -18.94 -14.06 5.91
N THR A 257 -19.26 -12.79 6.19
CA THR A 257 -18.27 -11.78 6.62
C THR A 257 -17.63 -12.13 7.97
N LEU A 258 -18.21 -13.08 8.69
CA LEU A 258 -17.74 -13.62 9.97
C LEU A 258 -17.39 -15.10 9.80
N GLY A 259 -16.44 -15.41 8.91
CA GLY A 259 -15.71 -16.66 9.05
C GLY A 259 -15.04 -16.69 10.42
N THR A 260 -14.86 -17.89 11.00
CA THR A 260 -13.93 -18.09 12.12
C THR A 260 -12.65 -17.31 11.82
N PRO A 261 -12.11 -16.48 12.74
CA PRO A 261 -10.92 -15.69 12.45
C PRO A 261 -9.86 -16.65 11.93
N VAL A 262 -9.40 -16.41 10.70
CA VAL A 262 -8.71 -17.46 9.95
C VAL A 262 -7.40 -17.86 10.64
N LEU A 263 -6.82 -16.95 11.42
CA LEU A 263 -5.72 -17.16 12.37
C LEU A 263 -5.90 -18.35 13.34
N PHE A 264 -7.14 -18.71 13.70
CA PHE A 264 -7.43 -19.83 14.60
C PHE A 264 -7.55 -21.18 13.89
N ALA A 265 -7.60 -21.22 12.56
CA ALA A 265 -7.40 -22.48 11.85
C ALA A 265 -5.92 -22.88 11.95
N ASP A 266 -5.63 -24.15 12.25
CA ASP A 266 -4.34 -24.65 12.77
C ASP A 266 -3.09 -24.35 11.92
N ALA A 267 -3.24 -23.91 10.67
CA ALA A 267 -2.14 -23.55 9.78
C ALA A 267 -1.65 -22.08 9.86
N HIS A 268 -2.36 -21.19 10.56
CA HIS A 268 -2.24 -19.73 10.34
C HIS A 268 -1.39 -18.98 11.38
N ARG A 269 -0.91 -19.66 12.43
CA ARG A 269 -0.23 -19.01 13.57
C ARG A 269 1.19 -18.52 13.25
N HIS A 270 1.81 -19.01 12.18
CA HIS A 270 3.23 -18.77 11.90
C HIS A 270 3.52 -17.58 10.97
N GLY A 271 2.52 -17.10 10.21
CA GLY A 271 2.70 -16.01 9.23
C GLY A 271 2.61 -14.60 9.81
N LEU A 272 1.75 -14.37 10.82
CA LEU A 272 1.39 -13.03 11.28
C LEU A 272 2.60 -12.17 11.70
N GLY A 273 3.51 -12.72 12.50
CA GLY A 273 4.68 -11.97 12.96
C GLY A 273 5.59 -11.55 11.81
N SER A 274 5.77 -12.42 10.82
CA SER A 274 6.57 -12.12 9.64
C SER A 274 5.85 -11.17 8.69
N SER A 275 4.53 -11.29 8.48
CA SER A 275 3.75 -10.33 7.69
C SER A 275 3.72 -8.93 8.34
N MET A 276 3.63 -8.86 9.67
CA MET A 276 3.74 -7.59 10.39
C MET A 276 5.09 -6.92 10.16
N TRP A 277 6.18 -7.69 10.17
CA TRP A 277 7.49 -7.18 9.83
C TRP A 277 7.56 -6.75 8.36
N THR A 278 7.27 -7.64 7.43
CA THR A 278 7.46 -7.45 5.98
C THR A 278 6.56 -6.38 5.36
N ALA A 279 5.36 -6.13 5.91
CA ALA A 279 4.50 -5.04 5.43
C ALA A 279 5.12 -3.64 5.59
N PHE A 280 5.95 -3.42 6.62
CA PHE A 280 6.51 -2.10 6.96
C PHE A 280 8.04 -2.06 7.01
N GLU A 281 8.70 -3.18 7.29
CA GLU A 281 10.15 -3.35 7.34
C GLU A 281 10.84 -2.27 8.21
N GLY A 282 11.83 -1.55 7.65
CA GLY A 282 12.51 -0.45 8.31
C GLY A 282 11.59 0.71 8.74
N MET A 283 10.37 0.78 8.23
CA MET A 283 9.40 1.81 8.64
C MET A 283 8.87 1.61 10.07
N TRP A 284 9.06 0.43 10.66
CA TRP A 284 8.80 0.25 12.09
C TRP A 284 9.65 1.20 12.96
N ILE A 285 10.89 1.47 12.55
CA ILE A 285 11.77 2.43 13.24
C ILE A 285 11.15 3.83 13.19
N LEU A 286 10.62 4.22 12.03
CA LEU A 286 9.97 5.51 11.83
C LEU A 286 8.70 5.65 12.69
N MET A 287 7.83 4.65 12.67
CA MET A 287 6.61 4.64 13.47
C MET A 287 6.91 4.67 14.97
N GLY A 288 7.89 3.86 15.42
CA GLY A 288 8.34 3.85 16.80
C GLY A 288 8.89 5.22 17.25
N ALA A 289 9.67 5.88 16.39
CA ALA A 289 10.17 7.23 16.67
C ALA A 289 9.05 8.28 16.77
N ALA A 290 8.02 8.19 15.91
CA ALA A 290 6.87 9.08 15.99
C ALA A 290 6.08 8.89 17.29
N ILE A 291 5.84 7.63 17.70
CA ILE A 291 5.18 7.31 18.98
C ILE A 291 6.01 7.83 20.15
N LEU A 292 7.32 7.56 20.18
CA LEU A 292 8.22 8.07 21.20
C LEU A 292 8.15 9.60 21.28
N SER A 293 8.14 10.27 20.12
CA SER A 293 8.04 11.72 20.11
C SER A 293 6.72 12.23 20.67
N LEU A 294 5.60 11.56 20.44
CA LEU A 294 4.31 11.93 21.05
C LEU A 294 4.30 11.70 22.56
N ILE A 295 4.96 10.63 23.05
CA ILE A 295 5.10 10.34 24.48
C ILE A 295 5.88 11.47 25.15
N LEU A 296 7.02 11.86 24.58
CA LEU A 296 7.86 12.93 25.11
C LEU A 296 7.16 14.31 25.10
N ARG A 297 6.20 14.50 24.18
CA ARG A 297 5.36 15.71 24.09
C ARG A 297 4.03 15.60 24.85
N GLN A 298 3.80 14.48 25.54
CA GLN A 298 2.59 14.22 26.35
C GLN A 298 1.26 14.26 25.56
N HIS A 299 1.30 13.97 24.25
CA HIS A 299 0.11 13.94 23.40
C HIS A 299 -0.61 12.58 23.45
N TYR A 300 -1.00 12.12 24.66
CA TYR A 300 -1.51 10.77 24.89
C TYR A 300 -2.81 10.44 24.15
N LEU A 301 -3.69 11.43 23.92
CA LEU A 301 -4.92 11.22 23.16
C LEU A 301 -4.65 10.87 21.69
N LEU A 302 -3.62 11.49 21.08
CA LEU A 302 -3.19 11.12 19.73
C LEU A 302 -2.61 9.71 19.71
N ILE A 303 -1.81 9.34 20.71
CA ILE A 303 -1.27 7.97 20.83
C ILE A 303 -2.41 6.96 20.92
N LEU A 304 -3.41 7.21 21.76
CA LEU A 304 -4.57 6.33 21.89
C LEU A 304 -5.32 6.17 20.56
N ALA A 305 -5.58 7.27 19.86
CA ALA A 305 -6.28 7.24 18.57
C ALA A 305 -5.49 6.48 17.49
N LEU A 306 -4.17 6.72 17.41
CA LEU A 306 -3.29 6.04 16.45
C LEU A 306 -3.16 4.55 16.76
N THR A 307 -2.96 4.18 18.02
CA THR A 307 -2.90 2.79 18.47
C THR A 307 -4.21 2.06 18.18
N PHE A 308 -5.36 2.70 18.46
CA PHE A 308 -6.66 2.12 18.14
C PHE A 308 -6.83 1.87 16.64
N GLY A 309 -6.48 2.85 15.79
CA GLY A 309 -6.48 2.67 14.35
C GLY A 309 -5.55 1.55 13.87
N PHE A 310 -4.37 1.45 14.48
CA PHE A 310 -3.39 0.40 14.16
C PHE A 310 -3.87 -0.99 14.60
N VAL A 311 -4.54 -1.11 15.75
CA VAL A 311 -5.17 -2.36 16.19
C VAL A 311 -6.25 -2.80 15.20
N ILE A 312 -7.07 -1.87 14.69
CA ILE A 312 -8.05 -2.18 13.64
C ILE A 312 -7.36 -2.68 12.37
N LEU A 313 -6.23 -2.08 11.97
CA LEU A 313 -5.44 -2.54 10.83
C LEU A 313 -4.96 -3.98 11.03
N VAL A 314 -4.34 -4.28 12.16
CA VAL A 314 -3.86 -5.63 12.47
C VAL A 314 -5.02 -6.62 12.54
N ALA A 315 -6.13 -6.25 13.19
CA ALA A 315 -7.33 -7.07 13.24
C ALA A 315 -7.86 -7.35 11.82
N SER A 316 -7.97 -6.34 10.96
CA SER A 316 -8.42 -6.53 9.58
C SER A 316 -7.50 -7.47 8.78
N GLY A 317 -6.19 -7.41 9.00
CA GLY A 317 -5.24 -8.35 8.40
C GLY A 317 -5.44 -9.79 8.88
N ILE A 318 -5.74 -9.99 10.17
CA ILE A 318 -5.99 -11.30 10.79
C ILE A 318 -7.24 -12.00 10.21
N TYR A 319 -8.24 -11.23 9.78
CA TYR A 319 -9.48 -11.77 9.20
C TYR A 319 -9.39 -12.09 7.70
N VAL A 320 -8.28 -11.77 7.02
CA VAL A 320 -8.15 -11.87 5.55
C VAL A 320 -7.05 -12.86 5.14
N HIS A 321 -7.15 -13.39 3.91
CA HIS A 321 -6.21 -14.35 3.32
C HIS A 321 -4.78 -13.85 3.08
N ASP A 322 -4.64 -12.57 2.79
CA ASP A 322 -3.35 -11.99 2.44
C ASP A 322 -3.04 -10.85 3.41
N ILE A 323 -2.36 -11.20 4.51
CA ILE A 323 -2.06 -10.32 5.63
C ILE A 323 -1.18 -9.14 5.16
N ASP A 324 -0.13 -9.40 4.39
CA ASP A 324 0.78 -8.36 3.88
C ASP A 324 0.07 -7.29 3.05
N ARG A 325 -0.80 -7.75 2.15
CA ARG A 325 -1.63 -6.88 1.31
C ARG A 325 -2.59 -6.05 2.16
N ALA A 326 -3.19 -6.66 3.19
CA ALA A 326 -4.10 -5.97 4.11
C ALA A 326 -3.38 -4.93 4.97
N LEU A 327 -2.25 -5.28 5.57
CA LEU A 327 -1.44 -4.37 6.37
C LEU A 327 -0.90 -3.19 5.55
N SER A 328 -0.64 -3.39 4.26
CA SER A 328 -0.16 -2.35 3.36
C SER A 328 -1.17 -1.23 3.09
N TYR A 329 -2.47 -1.47 3.30
CA TYR A 329 -3.48 -0.39 3.38
C TYR A 329 -3.24 0.57 4.55
N GLY A 330 -2.38 0.19 5.49
CA GLY A 330 -1.88 1.02 6.59
C GLY A 330 -0.78 2.01 6.21
N PHE A 331 -0.40 2.15 4.93
CA PHE A 331 0.58 3.16 4.51
C PHE A 331 0.29 4.60 4.98
N PRO A 332 -0.97 5.06 5.22
CA PRO A 332 -1.21 6.37 5.82
C PRO A 332 -0.54 6.56 7.19
N PHE A 333 -0.33 5.49 7.97
CA PHE A 333 0.42 5.56 9.24
C PHE A 333 1.90 5.91 9.02
N LEU A 334 2.49 5.50 7.89
CA LEU A 334 3.87 5.87 7.53
C LEU A 334 3.98 7.37 7.25
N LEU A 335 3.01 7.91 6.49
CA LEU A 335 2.92 9.33 6.19
C LEU A 335 2.62 10.15 7.46
N LEU A 336 1.73 9.65 8.32
CA LEU A 336 1.46 10.24 9.64
C LEU A 336 2.71 10.30 10.51
N SER A 337 3.49 9.22 10.55
CA SER A 337 4.73 9.16 11.34
C SER A 337 5.73 10.22 10.89
N MET A 338 5.91 10.41 9.58
CA MET A 338 6.71 11.50 9.04
C MET A 338 6.17 12.87 9.43
N TYR A 339 4.86 13.07 9.27
CA TYR A 339 4.23 14.34 9.58
C TYR A 339 4.45 14.72 11.06
N ILE A 340 4.16 13.79 11.97
CA ILE A 340 4.37 13.97 13.42
C ILE A 340 5.82 14.35 13.70
N LEU A 341 6.78 13.58 13.18
CA LEU A 341 8.20 13.82 13.43
C LEU A 341 8.65 15.22 12.96
N PHE A 342 8.17 15.70 11.81
CA PHE A 342 8.47 17.07 11.37
C PHE A 342 7.87 18.16 12.26
N GLN A 343 6.78 17.87 12.96
CA GLN A 343 6.18 18.82 13.91
C GLN A 343 6.88 18.80 15.28
N THR A 344 7.51 17.70 15.65
CA THR A 344 7.94 17.48 17.05
C THR A 344 9.44 17.32 17.26
N ALA A 345 10.19 16.90 16.23
CA ALA A 345 11.60 16.53 16.31
C ALA A 345 12.51 17.43 15.44
N SER A 346 13.80 17.41 15.74
CA SER A 346 14.80 18.17 14.96
C SER A 346 15.07 17.50 13.61
N LEU A 347 15.33 18.29 12.56
CA LEU A 347 15.64 17.76 11.23
C LEU A 347 16.82 16.79 11.23
N ARG A 348 17.85 17.06 12.06
CA ARG A 348 19.01 16.16 12.23
C ARG A 348 18.58 14.79 12.73
N SER A 349 17.73 14.74 13.75
CA SER A 349 17.19 13.48 14.28
C SER A 349 16.38 12.72 13.23
N ILE A 350 15.52 13.43 12.49
CA ILE A 350 14.69 12.85 11.42
C ILE A 350 15.58 12.23 10.34
N ARG A 351 16.61 12.94 9.87
CA ARG A 351 17.53 12.41 8.85
C ARG A 351 18.26 11.15 9.31
N VAL A 352 18.68 11.08 10.57
CA VAL A 352 19.33 9.88 11.13
C VAL A 352 18.35 8.71 11.19
N ILE A 353 17.13 8.93 11.69
CA ILE A 353 16.07 7.91 11.72
C ILE A 353 15.82 7.39 10.30
N LEU A 354 15.64 8.30 9.34
CA LEU A 354 15.38 7.96 7.95
C LEU A 354 16.55 7.24 7.27
N PHE A 355 17.78 7.57 7.63
CA PHE A 355 18.96 6.89 7.12
C PHE A 355 18.94 5.41 7.49
N PHE A 356 18.69 5.09 8.75
CA PHE A 356 18.58 3.70 9.20
C PHE A 356 17.33 3.01 8.64
N THR A 357 16.18 3.69 8.59
CA THR A 357 14.97 3.18 7.95
C THR A 357 15.22 2.81 6.48
N ALA A 358 15.89 3.68 5.72
CA ALA A 358 16.22 3.42 4.32
C ALA A 358 17.18 2.24 4.15
N ILE A 359 18.22 2.12 5.00
CA ILE A 359 19.13 0.98 4.97
C ILE A 359 18.37 -0.33 5.18
N VAL A 360 17.48 -0.39 6.17
CA VAL A 360 16.72 -1.60 6.48
C VAL A 360 15.79 -1.96 5.31
N CYS A 361 14.98 -1.02 4.80
CA CYS A 361 14.08 -1.28 3.67
C CYS A 361 14.82 -1.69 2.38
N VAL A 362 15.96 -1.07 2.08
CA VAL A 362 16.73 -1.39 0.85
C VAL A 362 17.47 -2.72 0.98
N SER A 363 17.92 -3.08 2.18
CA SER A 363 18.74 -4.29 2.38
C SER A 363 17.89 -5.53 2.65
N HIS A 364 16.64 -5.37 3.10
CA HIS A 364 15.75 -6.45 3.42
C HIS A 364 15.20 -7.11 2.13
N PRO A 365 15.24 -8.45 2.01
CA PRO A 365 14.67 -9.13 0.84
C PRO A 365 13.14 -8.97 0.83
N MET A 366 12.57 -8.74 -0.36
CA MET A 366 11.13 -8.60 -0.52
C MET A 366 10.44 -9.96 -0.41
N ILE A 367 10.09 -10.32 0.82
CA ILE A 367 9.43 -11.55 1.19
C ILE A 367 8.02 -11.22 1.65
N TYR A 368 7.03 -11.98 1.23
CA TYR A 368 5.63 -11.79 1.62
C TYR A 368 4.89 -13.12 1.70
N TYR A 369 3.74 -13.12 2.37
CA TYR A 369 2.90 -14.29 2.51
C TYR A 369 1.69 -14.19 1.58
N MET A 370 1.43 -15.28 0.87
CA MET A 370 0.24 -15.41 0.03
C MET A 370 -0.44 -16.74 0.33
N GLY A 371 -1.74 -16.72 0.63
CA GLY A 371 -2.48 -17.94 0.96
C GLY A 371 -1.95 -18.69 2.20
N TYR A 372 -1.51 -17.94 3.21
CA TYR A 372 -1.23 -18.36 4.59
C TYR A 372 -0.02 -19.24 4.90
N ASN A 373 0.41 -20.12 3.98
CA ASN A 373 1.48 -21.09 4.26
C ASN A 373 2.68 -21.00 3.31
N ARG A 374 2.64 -20.07 2.35
CA ARG A 374 3.73 -19.89 1.40
C ARG A 374 4.39 -18.54 1.61
N VAL A 375 5.62 -18.62 2.09
CA VAL A 375 6.58 -17.53 2.03
C VAL A 375 6.99 -17.41 0.56
N LEU A 376 6.59 -16.31 -0.07
CA LEU A 376 7.01 -15.97 -1.41
C LEU A 376 8.12 -14.94 -1.33
N TRP A 377 9.20 -15.18 -2.05
CA TRP A 377 10.29 -14.23 -2.21
C TRP A 377 10.21 -13.69 -3.63
N LEU A 378 10.05 -12.37 -3.78
CA LEU A 378 10.28 -11.73 -5.07
C LEU A 378 11.78 -11.70 -5.32
N GLU A 379 12.26 -12.63 -6.12
CA GLU A 379 13.68 -12.79 -6.33
C GLU A 379 14.25 -11.54 -7.02
N PRO A 380 15.43 -11.05 -6.58
CA PRO A 380 16.05 -9.90 -7.18
C PRO A 380 16.47 -10.19 -8.62
N PHE A 381 16.55 -9.16 -9.44
CA PHE A 381 16.88 -9.28 -10.86
C PHE A 381 18.19 -10.02 -11.15
N PRO A 382 19.30 -9.80 -10.39
CA PRO A 382 20.52 -10.62 -10.54
C PRO A 382 20.29 -12.12 -10.34
N LEU A 383 19.43 -12.51 -9.39
CA LEU A 383 19.10 -13.91 -9.17
C LEU A 383 18.29 -14.46 -10.34
N LYS A 384 17.32 -13.71 -10.86
CA LYS A 384 16.58 -14.10 -12.09
C LYS A 384 17.50 -14.27 -13.31
N ILE A 385 18.49 -13.40 -13.50
CA ILE A 385 19.51 -13.59 -14.53
C ILE A 385 20.27 -14.89 -14.31
N PHE A 386 20.67 -15.17 -13.08
CA PHE A 386 21.42 -16.38 -12.77
C PHE A 386 20.59 -17.66 -12.98
N MET A 387 19.31 -17.65 -12.62
CA MET A 387 18.36 -18.74 -12.92
C MET A 387 18.19 -18.94 -14.44
N LEU A 388 18.12 -17.84 -15.21
CA LEU A 388 18.05 -17.91 -16.68
C LEU A 388 19.33 -18.53 -17.28
N LEU A 389 20.49 -18.14 -16.76
CA LEU A 389 21.79 -18.69 -17.17
C LEU A 389 21.92 -20.17 -16.80
N ASP A 390 21.49 -20.57 -15.60
CA ASP A 390 21.44 -21.96 -15.13
C ASP A 390 20.61 -22.83 -16.07
N HIS A 391 19.42 -22.35 -16.45
CA HIS A 391 18.55 -23.03 -17.41
C HIS A 391 19.20 -23.15 -18.79
N TRP A 392 19.77 -22.07 -19.32
CA TRP A 392 20.41 -22.06 -20.64
C TRP A 392 21.69 -22.93 -20.70
N LYS A 393 22.42 -23.03 -19.59
CA LYS A 393 23.64 -23.84 -19.49
C LYS A 393 23.40 -25.27 -18.99
N HIS A 394 22.17 -25.60 -18.63
CA HIS A 394 21.79 -26.90 -18.03
C HIS A 394 22.62 -27.26 -16.80
N TRP A 395 22.95 -26.27 -15.96
CA TRP A 395 23.74 -26.49 -14.75
C TRP A 395 22.94 -27.18 -13.63
N ASN A 396 21.60 -27.11 -13.68
CA ASN A 396 20.67 -27.74 -12.72
C ASN A 396 20.88 -27.28 -11.26
N LEU A 397 21.25 -26.01 -11.04
CA LEU A 397 21.38 -25.44 -9.70
C LEU A 397 20.02 -25.06 -9.10
N PHE A 398 19.03 -24.74 -9.94
CA PHE A 398 17.69 -24.29 -9.52
C PHE A 398 16.55 -25.20 -10.00
N ASN A 399 16.86 -26.37 -10.58
CA ASN A 399 15.88 -27.34 -11.11
C ASN A 399 15.44 -28.38 -10.08
#